data_AF-A0A4U2PQY6-F1
#
_entry.id   AF-A0A4U2PQY6-F1
#
_cell.length_a   1.000
_cell.length_b   1.000
_cell.length_c   1.000
_cell.angle_alpha   90.00
_cell.angle_beta   90.00
_cell.angle_gamma   90.00
#
_symmetry.space_group_name_H-M   'P 1'
#
loop_
_entity.id
_entity.type
_entity.pdbx_description
1 polymer ?
#
loop_
_entity_poly.entity_id
_entity_poly.type
_entity_poly.pdbx_seq_one_letter_code
_entity_poly.pdbx_strand_id
1 'polypeptide(L)'
;MFPLSNGIELNFKDDWKEALIAEMEASGYVIDPNKSVQDISSIYFNWKRRIVAPKKRKVHISKEMKFNPKYRKSFRKIIKHIEMGADITPFLSKTTTRTEYNDLLLNDWKIHHLHLGKKHEDNGIFIERTKDVLFIRFEEKDAYFIQVLDHKSFSAQEMVRIIDKNWPKLIETYQMPVDSTSSSIISDEEKHQFRKNGINSAVSVGNETTYMPIGLGITGAKTSTEAEITSDKYLNSLSLITIKTSNLLF
;
A
#
# COMPACT_ATOMS: atom_id res chain seq x y z
N MET A 1 5.21 -28.35 -51.89
CA MET A 1 5.63 -27.10 -51.22
C MET A 1 4.55 -26.79 -50.19
N PHE A 2 4.80 -27.09 -48.92
CA PHE A 2 3.85 -26.78 -47.85
C PHE A 2 4.02 -25.31 -47.48
N PRO A 3 2.96 -24.48 -47.46
CA PRO A 3 3.08 -23.15 -46.92
C PRO A 3 3.28 -23.30 -45.41
N LEU A 4 4.46 -22.95 -44.91
CA LEU A 4 4.66 -22.68 -43.50
C LEU A 4 3.83 -21.44 -43.18
N SER A 5 2.60 -21.63 -42.66
CA SER A 5 1.93 -20.56 -41.95
C SER A 5 2.67 -20.37 -40.63
N ASN A 6 3.70 -19.51 -40.63
CA ASN A 6 4.28 -19.06 -39.37
C ASN A 6 3.26 -18.14 -38.69
N GLY A 7 2.32 -18.75 -37.97
CA GLY A 7 1.39 -18.01 -37.12
C GLY A 7 2.18 -17.29 -36.03
N ILE A 8 1.92 -16.00 -35.86
CA ILE A 8 2.37 -15.27 -34.67
C ILE A 8 1.34 -15.57 -33.57
N GLU A 9 1.76 -16.29 -32.54
CA GLU A 9 0.98 -16.44 -31.31
C GLU A 9 1.33 -15.29 -30.37
N LEU A 10 0.34 -14.47 -30.01
CA LEU A 10 0.50 -13.36 -29.06
C LEU A 10 -0.22 -13.73 -27.78
N ASN A 11 0.54 -13.96 -26.70
CA ASN A 11 0.00 -14.27 -25.39
C ASN A 11 0.30 -13.14 -24.42
N PHE A 12 -0.51 -12.09 -24.50
CA PHE A 12 -0.35 -10.89 -23.68
C PHE A 12 -0.44 -11.14 -22.17
N LYS A 13 -1.02 -12.27 -21.71
CA LYS A 13 -1.06 -12.62 -20.30
C LYS A 13 0.28 -13.14 -19.82
N ASP A 14 0.94 -13.98 -20.61
CA ASP A 14 2.28 -14.47 -20.28
C ASP A 14 3.31 -13.35 -20.45
N ASP A 15 3.22 -12.53 -21.51
CA ASP A 15 4.06 -11.32 -21.67
C ASP A 15 3.92 -10.39 -20.45
N TRP A 16 2.69 -10.16 -19.99
CA TRP A 16 2.41 -9.38 -18.78
C TRP A 16 3.04 -10.01 -17.54
N LYS A 17 2.83 -11.31 -17.33
CA LYS A 17 3.40 -12.04 -16.20
C LYS A 17 4.92 -11.92 -16.16
N GLU A 18 5.59 -12.12 -17.30
CA GLU A 18 7.04 -12.00 -17.43
C GLU A 18 7.52 -10.58 -17.13
N ALA A 19 6.83 -9.56 -17.66
CA ALA A 19 7.16 -8.16 -17.39
C ALA A 19 7.05 -7.81 -15.90
N LEU A 20 6.00 -8.28 -15.23
CA LEU A 20 5.81 -8.06 -13.79
C LEU A 20 6.90 -8.74 -12.96
N ILE A 21 7.25 -9.99 -13.29
CA ILE A 21 8.33 -10.72 -12.62
C ILE A 21 9.66 -9.98 -12.80
N ALA A 22 9.99 -9.58 -14.03
CA ALA A 22 11.24 -8.89 -14.33
C ALA A 22 11.39 -7.58 -13.54
N GLU A 23 10.32 -6.77 -13.39
CA GLU A 23 10.37 -5.53 -12.60
C GLU A 23 10.62 -5.81 -11.10
N MET A 24 9.98 -6.84 -10.56
CA MET A 24 10.14 -7.24 -9.17
C MET A 24 11.55 -7.79 -8.90
N GLU A 25 12.07 -8.65 -9.78
CA GLU A 25 13.42 -9.20 -9.69
C GLU A 25 14.50 -8.11 -9.81
N ALA A 26 14.31 -7.15 -10.72
CA ALA A 26 15.19 -5.98 -10.84
C ALA A 26 15.22 -5.13 -9.55
N SER A 27 14.18 -5.21 -8.73
CA SER A 27 14.08 -4.56 -7.42
C SER A 27 14.54 -5.46 -6.25
N GLY A 28 15.13 -6.62 -6.54
CA GLY A 28 15.62 -7.58 -5.55
C GLY A 28 14.55 -8.47 -4.92
N TYR A 29 13.35 -8.56 -5.51
CA TYR A 29 12.29 -9.45 -5.05
C TYR A 29 12.33 -10.78 -5.78
N VAL A 30 12.48 -11.87 -5.03
CA VAL A 30 12.51 -13.23 -5.57
C VAL A 30 11.10 -13.81 -5.58
N ILE A 31 10.61 -14.19 -6.75
CA ILE A 31 9.23 -14.68 -6.94
C ILE A 31 9.28 -16.06 -7.57
N ASP A 32 8.34 -16.93 -7.19
CA ASP A 32 8.15 -18.21 -7.85
C ASP A 32 7.44 -17.99 -9.21
N PRO A 33 8.12 -18.18 -10.35
CA PRO A 33 7.55 -17.95 -11.66
C PRO A 33 6.46 -18.97 -12.02
N ASN A 34 6.30 -20.06 -11.26
CA ASN A 34 5.28 -21.09 -11.52
C ASN A 34 3.88 -20.69 -11.04
N LYS A 35 3.77 -19.60 -10.26
CA LYS A 35 2.47 -19.05 -9.86
C LYS A 35 1.63 -18.63 -11.07
N SER A 36 0.31 -18.63 -10.90
CA SER A 36 -0.61 -18.19 -11.96
C SER A 36 -0.39 -16.72 -12.30
N VAL A 37 -0.80 -16.28 -13.50
CA VAL A 37 -0.74 -14.86 -13.87
C VAL A 37 -1.57 -13.99 -12.92
N GLN A 38 -2.67 -14.52 -12.39
CA GLN A 38 -3.49 -13.89 -11.36
C GLN A 38 -2.68 -13.65 -10.08
N ASP A 39 -2.04 -14.70 -9.54
CA ASP A 39 -1.25 -14.60 -8.32
C ASP A 39 -0.08 -13.63 -8.49
N ILE A 40 0.65 -13.72 -9.61
CA ILE A 40 1.77 -12.81 -9.91
C ILE A 40 1.29 -11.36 -9.97
N SER A 41 0.17 -11.11 -10.66
CA SER A 41 -0.42 -9.78 -10.78
C SER A 41 -0.86 -9.22 -9.43
N SER A 42 -1.51 -10.03 -8.58
CA SER A 42 -1.92 -9.62 -7.23
C SER A 42 -0.72 -9.37 -6.31
N ILE A 43 0.31 -10.23 -6.36
CA ILE A 43 1.58 -10.03 -5.64
C ILE A 43 2.25 -8.72 -6.08
N TYR A 44 2.30 -8.46 -7.38
CA TYR A 44 2.89 -7.25 -7.95
C TYR A 44 2.16 -5.99 -7.45
N PHE A 45 0.83 -5.92 -7.58
CA PHE A 45 0.11 -4.72 -7.16
C PHE A 45 0.14 -4.52 -5.64
N ASN A 46 0.17 -5.59 -4.86
CA ASN A 46 0.39 -5.51 -3.42
C ASN A 46 1.80 -4.98 -3.11
N TRP A 47 2.82 -5.48 -3.82
CA TRP A 47 4.21 -5.03 -3.71
C TRP A 47 4.38 -3.55 -4.05
N LYS A 48 3.81 -3.08 -5.17
CA LYS A 48 3.86 -1.68 -5.59
C LYS A 48 3.28 -0.72 -4.55
N ARG A 49 2.26 -1.15 -3.78
CA ARG A 49 1.68 -0.34 -2.69
C ARG A 49 2.64 -0.18 -1.51
N ARG A 50 3.46 -1.20 -1.22
CA ARG A 50 4.44 -1.19 -0.12
C ARG A 50 5.63 -0.26 -0.40
N ILE A 51 5.99 -0.09 -1.66
CA ILE A 51 7.08 0.80 -2.09
C ILE A 51 6.57 2.24 -2.22
N VAL A 52 7.39 3.18 -1.80
CA VAL A 52 7.15 4.60 -2.03
C VAL A 52 8.12 5.09 -3.08
N ALA A 53 7.61 5.44 -4.26
CA ALA A 53 8.43 5.94 -5.34
C ALA A 53 9.23 7.20 -4.91
N PRO A 54 10.52 7.32 -5.27
CA PRO A 54 11.36 8.48 -4.98
C PRO A 54 10.91 9.69 -5.81
N LYS A 55 9.87 10.38 -5.32
CA LYS A 55 9.25 11.55 -5.93
C LYS A 55 9.17 12.67 -4.90
N LYS A 56 9.39 13.90 -5.36
CA LYS A 56 9.22 15.10 -4.54
C LYS A 56 7.78 15.21 -4.09
N ARG A 57 7.56 15.35 -2.78
CA ARG A 57 6.23 15.57 -2.20
C ARG A 57 6.27 16.70 -1.19
N LYS A 58 5.19 17.46 -1.12
CA LYS A 58 4.97 18.44 -0.06
C LYS A 58 4.66 17.73 1.24
N VAL A 59 5.37 18.09 2.30
CA VAL A 59 5.14 17.51 3.63
C VAL A 59 4.07 18.30 4.38
N HIS A 60 3.10 17.59 4.94
CA HIS A 60 2.10 18.11 5.87
C HIS A 60 2.22 17.37 7.19
N ILE A 61 2.19 18.09 8.30
CA ILE A 61 2.32 17.52 9.64
C ILE A 61 1.03 17.79 10.40
N SER A 62 0.46 16.75 11.02
CA SER A 62 -0.75 16.89 11.82
C SER A 62 -0.54 17.85 13.00
N LYS A 63 -1.61 18.53 13.41
CA LYS A 63 -1.61 19.39 14.60
C LYS A 63 -1.40 18.59 15.89
N GLU A 64 -1.76 17.31 15.89
CA GLU A 64 -1.66 16.37 17.01
C GLU A 64 -0.27 15.74 17.14
N MET A 65 0.65 15.96 16.20
CA MET A 65 1.96 15.34 16.17
C MET A 65 2.72 15.55 17.49
N LYS A 66 2.93 14.45 18.23
CA LYS A 66 3.66 14.48 19.50
C LYS A 66 5.15 14.38 19.22
N PHE A 67 5.81 15.54 19.26
CA PHE A 67 7.23 15.58 18.99
C PHE A 67 8.06 15.09 20.18
N ASN A 68 8.66 13.91 20.05
CA ASN A 68 9.69 13.45 20.97
C ASN A 68 11.08 13.95 20.50
N PRO A 69 11.80 14.78 21.27
CA PRO A 69 13.10 15.31 20.89
C PRO A 69 14.13 14.24 20.49
N LYS A 70 14.01 13.01 21.01
CA LYS A 70 14.91 11.90 20.67
C LYS A 70 14.92 11.55 19.17
N TYR A 71 13.80 11.82 18.47
CA TYR A 71 13.64 11.54 17.04
C TYR A 71 13.87 12.76 16.13
N ARG A 72 14.17 13.94 16.68
CA ARG A 72 14.33 15.21 15.92
C ARG A 72 15.17 15.08 14.66
N LYS A 73 16.33 14.40 14.77
CA LYS A 73 17.25 14.23 13.65
C LYS A 73 16.67 13.32 12.56
N SER A 74 16.08 12.19 12.95
CA SER A 74 15.48 11.23 12.01
C SER A 74 14.27 11.84 11.31
N PHE A 75 13.38 12.49 12.07
CA PHE A 75 12.21 13.18 11.53
C PHE A 75 12.59 14.23 10.48
N ARG A 76 13.58 15.10 10.75
CA ARG A 76 14.11 16.07 9.77
C ARG A 76 14.74 15.40 8.56
N LYS A 77 15.44 14.27 8.75
CA LYS A 77 16.04 13.51 7.65
C LYS A 77 14.96 12.98 6.72
N ILE A 78 13.88 12.39 7.25
CA ILE A 78 12.74 11.89 6.48
C ILE A 78 12.08 13.03 5.70
N ILE A 79 11.77 14.15 6.34
CA ILE A 79 11.19 15.34 5.65
C ILE A 79 12.07 15.75 4.47
N LYS A 80 13.38 15.92 4.70
CA LYS A 80 14.32 16.29 3.64
C LYS A 80 14.33 15.28 2.49
N HIS A 81 14.30 13.98 2.77
CA HIS A 81 14.28 12.96 1.72
C HIS A 81 13.00 13.06 0.88
N ILE A 82 11.85 13.21 1.53
CA ILE A 82 10.54 13.32 0.86
C ILE A 82 10.47 14.59 -0.01
N GLU A 83 10.87 15.75 0.53
CA GLU A 83 10.84 17.02 -0.20
C GLU A 83 11.81 17.06 -1.39
N MET A 84 12.96 16.37 -1.26
CA MET A 84 13.93 16.24 -2.34
C MET A 84 13.57 15.14 -3.36
N GLY A 85 12.61 14.27 -3.02
CA GLY A 85 12.28 13.09 -3.82
C GLY A 85 13.36 12.02 -3.79
N ALA A 86 14.13 11.96 -2.71
CA ALA A 86 15.10 10.89 -2.49
C ALA A 86 14.39 9.59 -2.11
N ASP A 87 15.09 8.47 -2.29
CA ASP A 87 14.60 7.16 -1.86
C ASP A 87 14.43 7.12 -0.33
N ILE A 88 13.25 6.69 0.11
CA ILE A 88 12.92 6.52 1.52
C ILE A 88 12.84 5.05 1.94
N THR A 89 13.14 4.12 1.04
CA THR A 89 13.20 2.67 1.33
C THR A 89 13.99 2.35 2.60
N PRO A 90 15.11 3.03 2.92
CA PRO A 90 15.81 2.79 4.18
C PRO A 90 14.94 2.97 5.44
N PHE A 91 13.90 3.80 5.40
CA PHE A 91 13.00 4.02 6.54
C PHE A 91 11.82 3.04 6.59
N LEU A 92 11.57 2.28 5.53
CA LEU A 92 10.51 1.25 5.52
C LEU A 92 10.91 0.04 6.39
N SER A 93 9.97 -0.88 6.57
CA SER A 93 10.25 -2.17 7.20
C SER A 93 10.97 -3.10 6.25
N LYS A 94 12.03 -3.78 6.69
CA LYS A 94 12.65 -4.85 5.89
C LYS A 94 11.67 -5.97 5.52
N THR A 95 10.58 -6.14 6.26
CA THR A 95 9.53 -7.10 5.91
C THR A 95 8.88 -6.77 4.56
N THR A 96 8.95 -5.52 4.08
CA THR A 96 8.43 -5.16 2.76
C THR A 96 9.08 -5.99 1.67
N THR A 97 10.36 -6.42 1.83
CA THR A 97 11.11 -7.25 0.86
C THR A 97 10.57 -8.67 0.71
N ARG A 98 9.67 -9.11 1.59
CA ARG A 98 9.05 -10.44 1.51
C ARG A 98 7.88 -10.39 0.54
N THR A 99 7.86 -11.30 -0.43
CA THR A 99 6.83 -11.38 -1.48
C THR A 99 5.42 -11.51 -0.90
N GLU A 100 5.22 -12.50 -0.04
CA GLU A 100 3.93 -12.88 0.56
C GLU A 100 3.51 -11.99 1.76
N TYR A 101 4.21 -10.88 2.03
CA TYR A 101 3.91 -10.04 3.19
C TYR A 101 2.75 -9.06 2.93
N ASN A 102 1.66 -9.20 3.69
CA ASN A 102 0.58 -8.22 3.69
C ASN A 102 0.75 -7.21 4.82
N ASP A 103 1.03 -5.95 4.48
CA ASP A 103 0.95 -4.85 5.45
C ASP A 103 -0.52 -4.48 5.65
N LEU A 104 -1.13 -5.07 6.67
CA LEU A 104 -2.56 -4.92 6.90
C LEU A 104 -2.98 -3.48 7.24
N LEU A 105 -2.09 -2.67 7.82
CA LEU A 105 -2.40 -1.26 8.09
C LEU A 105 -2.43 -0.47 6.78
N LEU A 106 -1.43 -0.70 5.92
CA LEU A 106 -1.39 -0.09 4.60
C LEU A 106 -2.58 -0.54 3.74
N ASN A 107 -2.94 -1.81 3.81
CA ASN A 107 -4.06 -2.36 3.05
C ASN A 107 -5.40 -1.81 3.54
N ASP A 108 -5.61 -1.74 4.85
CA ASP A 108 -6.86 -1.25 5.43
C ASP A 108 -6.99 0.28 5.29
N TRP A 109 -5.94 1.04 5.61
CA TRP A 109 -6.02 2.50 5.78
C TRP A 109 -5.11 3.33 4.88
N LYS A 110 -4.34 2.70 3.96
CA LYS A 110 -3.38 3.42 3.10
C LYS A 110 -2.34 4.23 3.92
N ILE A 111 -1.98 3.71 5.10
CA ILE A 111 -1.01 4.31 6.01
C ILE A 111 0.25 3.44 6.03
N HIS A 112 1.39 4.05 5.70
CA HIS A 112 2.72 3.47 5.86
C HIS A 112 3.26 3.75 7.26
N HIS A 113 4.23 2.94 7.70
CA HIS A 113 4.99 3.19 8.92
C HIS A 113 6.48 3.29 8.60
N LEU A 114 7.13 4.34 9.10
CA LEU A 114 8.55 4.62 8.91
C LEU A 114 9.33 4.50 10.23
N HIS A 115 10.44 3.78 10.20
CA HIS A 115 11.36 3.67 11.32
C HIS A 115 12.10 4.98 11.56
N LEU A 116 12.36 5.27 12.83
CA LEU A 116 12.96 6.53 13.29
C LEU A 116 14.39 6.36 13.84
N GLY A 117 15.04 5.23 13.51
CA GLY A 117 16.42 4.95 13.89
C GLY A 117 17.41 5.98 13.36
N LYS A 118 18.62 5.95 13.92
CA LYS A 118 19.71 6.90 13.59
C LYS A 118 20.75 6.29 12.65
N LYS A 119 20.92 4.97 12.70
CA LYS A 119 21.91 4.22 11.94
C LYS A 119 21.21 3.21 11.03
N HIS A 120 21.92 2.74 10.02
CA HIS A 120 21.50 1.57 9.25
C HIS A 120 21.69 0.31 10.11
N GLU A 121 20.84 -0.70 9.89
CA GLU A 121 21.05 -2.08 10.34
C GLU A 121 22.32 -2.65 9.69
N ASP A 122 22.78 -3.80 10.18
CA ASP A 122 24.03 -4.45 9.73
C ASP A 122 24.10 -4.70 8.21
N ASN A 123 22.95 -4.87 7.55
CA ASN A 123 22.87 -5.05 6.09
C ASN A 123 23.07 -3.76 5.29
N GLY A 124 23.14 -2.59 5.94
CA GLY A 124 23.35 -1.29 5.32
C GLY A 124 22.14 -0.71 4.56
N ILE A 125 21.05 -1.45 4.40
CA ILE A 125 19.89 -1.03 3.58
C ILE A 125 18.87 -0.29 4.44
N PHE A 126 18.39 -0.94 5.51
CA PHE A 126 17.32 -0.42 6.35
C PHE A 126 17.87 0.31 7.58
N ILE A 127 17.10 1.24 8.12
CA ILE A 127 17.39 1.96 9.36
C ILE A 127 16.96 1.10 10.55
N GLU A 128 17.74 1.14 11.63
CA GLU A 128 17.47 0.42 12.87
C GLU A 128 16.05 0.67 13.40
N ARG A 129 15.43 -0.41 13.91
CA ARG A 129 14.12 -0.35 14.55
C ARG A 129 14.19 0.45 15.85
N THR A 130 13.12 1.21 16.12
CA THR A 130 12.92 1.98 17.35
C THR A 130 11.64 1.53 18.04
N LYS A 131 11.42 1.90 19.31
CA LYS A 131 10.15 1.61 19.99
C LYS A 131 8.96 2.23 19.25
N ASP A 132 9.16 3.45 18.76
CA ASP A 132 8.14 4.25 18.08
C ASP A 132 8.46 4.41 16.61
N VAL A 133 7.43 4.50 15.79
CA VAL A 133 7.48 4.70 14.34
C VAL A 133 6.60 5.87 13.93
N LEU A 134 6.92 6.47 12.79
CA LEU A 134 6.10 7.49 12.17
C LEU A 134 5.05 6.83 11.28
N PHE A 135 3.78 7.06 11.58
CA PHE A 135 2.66 6.74 10.70
C PHE A 135 2.44 7.89 9.72
N ILE A 136 2.38 7.56 8.43
CA ILE A 136 2.39 8.53 7.34
C ILE A 136 1.55 8.01 6.17
N ARG A 137 0.84 8.89 5.48
CA ARG A 137 0.12 8.57 4.24
C ARG A 137 0.76 9.31 3.07
N PHE A 138 1.06 8.58 2.01
CA PHE A 138 1.59 9.14 0.76
C PHE A 138 0.49 9.29 -0.28
N GLU A 139 0.46 10.45 -0.92
CA GLU A 139 -0.26 10.71 -2.16
C GLU A 139 0.74 11.10 -3.26
N GLU A 140 0.26 11.35 -4.47
CA GLU A 140 1.13 11.59 -5.63
C GLU A 140 2.05 12.81 -5.43
N LYS A 141 1.53 13.88 -4.80
CA LYS A 141 2.26 15.14 -4.60
C LYS A 141 2.48 15.51 -3.13
N ASP A 142 1.93 14.73 -2.20
CA ASP A 142 1.84 15.10 -0.79
C ASP A 142 2.21 13.92 0.12
N ALA A 143 2.77 14.23 1.28
CA ALA A 143 3.10 13.28 2.32
C ALA A 143 2.56 13.79 3.66
N TYR A 144 1.62 13.04 4.24
CA TYR A 144 0.84 13.43 5.40
C TYR A 144 1.34 12.69 6.64
N PHE A 145 2.11 13.37 7.48
CA PHE A 145 2.67 12.85 8.72
C PHE A 145 1.58 12.85 9.79
N ILE A 146 1.07 11.67 10.13
CA ILE A 146 -0.12 11.52 10.96
C ILE A 146 0.26 11.57 12.44
N GLN A 147 1.12 10.65 12.90
CA GLN A 147 1.53 10.58 14.31
C GLN A 147 2.78 9.71 14.48
N VAL A 148 3.52 9.93 15.58
CA VAL A 148 4.52 8.98 16.08
C VAL A 148 3.91 8.16 17.21
N LEU A 149 3.74 6.86 17.01
CA LEU A 149 3.22 5.92 18.02
C LEU A 149 4.13 4.70 18.14
N ASP A 150 3.91 3.88 19.16
CA ASP A 150 4.68 2.65 19.33
C ASP A 150 4.33 1.57 18.31
N HIS A 151 5.18 0.54 18.21
CA HIS A 151 4.95 -0.60 17.33
C HIS A 151 3.72 -1.47 17.66
N LYS A 152 2.94 -1.15 18.70
CA LYS A 152 1.69 -1.86 19.04
C LYS A 152 0.44 -1.10 18.58
N SER A 153 0.60 0.16 18.17
CA SER A 153 -0.50 1.09 17.88
C SER A 153 -1.01 1.01 16.42
N PHE A 154 -0.78 -0.09 15.72
CA PHE A 154 -1.16 -0.23 14.30
C PHE A 154 -2.68 -0.21 14.07
N SER A 155 -3.48 -0.45 15.11
CA SER A 155 -4.95 -0.40 15.03
C SER A 155 -5.53 0.86 15.67
N ALA A 156 -4.69 1.84 16.04
CA ALA A 156 -5.13 3.07 16.67
C ALA A 156 -6.02 3.87 15.71
N GLN A 157 -7.34 3.81 15.93
CA GLN A 157 -8.33 4.52 15.12
C GLN A 157 -8.16 6.04 15.17
N GLU A 158 -7.44 6.53 16.18
CA GLU A 158 -7.01 7.92 16.29
C GLU A 158 -6.26 8.40 15.04
N MET A 159 -5.57 7.53 14.30
CA MET A 159 -4.92 7.92 13.04
C MET A 159 -5.93 8.40 11.98
N VAL A 160 -7.09 7.74 11.87
CA VAL A 160 -8.16 8.16 10.95
C VAL A 160 -8.80 9.46 11.43
N ARG A 161 -9.02 9.61 12.75
CA ARG A 161 -9.51 10.86 13.36
C ARG A 161 -8.58 12.04 13.12
N ILE A 162 -7.27 11.83 13.21
CA ILE A 162 -6.26 12.85 12.90
C ILE A 162 -6.32 13.24 11.41
N ILE A 163 -6.44 12.27 10.50
CA ILE A 163 -6.55 12.56 9.06
C ILE A 163 -7.82 13.38 8.79
N ASP A 164 -8.98 12.96 9.31
CA ASP A 164 -10.24 13.68 9.16
C ASP A 164 -10.13 15.13 9.63
N LYS A 165 -9.62 15.34 10.84
CA LYS A 165 -9.54 16.67 11.46
C LYS A 165 -8.57 17.63 10.74
N ASN A 166 -7.49 17.10 10.15
CA ASN A 166 -6.48 17.93 9.50
C ASN A 166 -6.72 18.08 7.99
N TRP A 167 -7.19 17.02 7.34
CA TRP A 167 -7.27 16.88 5.89
C TRP A 167 -8.53 16.10 5.49
N PRO A 168 -9.75 16.58 5.81
CA PRO A 168 -10.98 15.81 5.61
C PRO A 168 -11.19 15.42 4.13
N LYS A 169 -10.86 16.33 3.20
CA LYS A 169 -10.91 16.08 1.75
C LYS A 169 -10.05 14.89 1.28
N LEU A 170 -9.06 14.47 2.06
CA LEU A 170 -8.23 13.31 1.73
C LEU A 170 -9.00 11.99 1.83
N ILE A 171 -10.05 11.95 2.66
CA ILE A 171 -10.80 10.73 2.95
C ILE A 171 -12.33 10.88 2.79
N GLU A 172 -12.82 12.05 2.37
CA GLU A 172 -14.25 12.32 2.21
C GLU A 172 -15.00 11.28 1.35
N THR A 173 -14.34 10.73 0.34
CA THR A 173 -14.92 9.70 -0.55
C THR A 173 -15.19 8.35 0.14
N TYR A 174 -14.61 8.12 1.31
CA TYR A 174 -14.82 6.90 2.10
C TYR A 174 -15.86 7.08 3.20
N GLN A 175 -16.43 8.29 3.33
CA GLN A 175 -17.46 8.59 4.32
C GLN A 175 -18.74 7.81 4.01
N MET A 176 -19.32 7.17 5.01
CA MET A 176 -20.61 6.52 4.89
C MET A 176 -21.74 7.56 4.89
N PRO A 177 -22.80 7.34 4.09
CA PRO A 177 -24.01 8.17 4.14
C PRO A 177 -24.61 8.21 5.56
N VAL A 178 -25.12 9.38 5.95
CA VAL A 178 -25.44 9.78 7.35
C VAL A 178 -26.50 8.90 8.05
N ASP A 179 -27.26 8.07 7.33
CA ASP A 179 -28.29 7.18 7.90
C ASP A 179 -27.75 5.86 8.49
N SER A 180 -26.43 5.63 8.47
CA SER A 180 -25.80 4.42 9.04
C SER A 180 -25.38 4.58 10.52
N THR A 181 -26.17 5.30 11.34
CA THR A 181 -25.89 5.65 12.76
C THR A 181 -25.80 4.46 13.74
N SER A 182 -25.67 3.24 13.24
CA SER A 182 -25.52 2.00 14.02
C SER A 182 -24.17 1.31 13.76
N SER A 183 -23.10 2.05 13.45
CA SER A 183 -21.77 1.45 13.55
C SER A 183 -21.44 1.27 15.03
N SER A 184 -21.43 0.02 15.50
CA SER A 184 -20.92 -0.32 16.83
C SER A 184 -19.55 0.32 17.03
N ILE A 185 -19.39 1.08 18.12
CA ILE A 185 -18.10 1.67 18.49
C ILE A 185 -17.19 0.52 18.92
N ILE A 186 -16.39 0.00 17.98
CA ILE A 186 -15.39 -1.01 18.29
C ILE A 186 -14.11 -0.36 18.85
N SER A 187 -13.48 -1.04 19.79
CA SER A 187 -12.18 -0.67 20.34
C SER A 187 -11.03 -0.90 19.34
N ASP A 188 -9.87 -0.30 19.61
CA ASP A 188 -8.66 -0.54 18.80
C ASP A 188 -8.20 -2.01 18.85
N GLU A 189 -8.48 -2.72 19.95
CA GLU A 189 -8.21 -4.16 20.08
C GLU A 189 -9.15 -4.98 19.20
N GLU A 190 -10.46 -4.68 19.21
CA GLU A 190 -11.41 -5.32 18.28
C GLU A 190 -11.05 -5.02 16.82
N LYS A 191 -10.66 -3.78 16.51
CA LYS A 191 -10.16 -3.41 15.18
C LYS A 191 -8.93 -4.23 14.80
N HIS A 192 -8.00 -4.47 15.75
CA HIS A 192 -6.86 -5.35 15.54
C HIS A 192 -7.30 -6.79 15.21
N GLN A 193 -8.21 -7.36 16.00
CA GLN A 193 -8.70 -8.73 15.77
C GLN A 193 -9.45 -8.85 14.45
N PHE A 194 -10.30 -7.90 14.09
CA PHE A 194 -11.01 -7.91 12.82
C PHE A 194 -10.04 -7.86 11.65
N ARG A 195 -9.10 -6.93 11.67
CA ARG A 195 -8.07 -6.81 10.62
C ARG A 195 -7.22 -8.08 10.50
N LYS A 196 -6.82 -8.67 11.63
CA LYS A 196 -6.04 -9.93 11.65
C LYS A 196 -6.81 -11.11 11.03
N ASN A 197 -8.13 -11.09 11.11
CA ASN A 197 -9.02 -12.13 10.58
C ASN A 197 -9.61 -11.80 9.19
N GLY A 198 -9.13 -10.75 8.50
CA GLY A 198 -9.63 -10.42 7.17
C GLY A 198 -10.99 -9.73 7.16
N ILE A 199 -11.44 -9.19 8.30
CA ILE A 199 -12.74 -8.55 8.46
C ILE A 199 -12.56 -7.03 8.38
N ASN A 200 -13.27 -6.40 7.45
CA ASN A 200 -13.33 -4.95 7.33
C ASN A 200 -14.29 -4.36 8.36
N SER A 201 -13.89 -3.22 8.93
CA SER A 201 -14.74 -2.46 9.85
C SER A 201 -14.53 -0.98 9.67
N ALA A 202 -15.62 -0.24 9.85
CA ALA A 202 -15.64 1.20 9.78
C ALA A 202 -14.94 1.83 11.00
N VAL A 203 -14.60 3.11 10.88
CA VAL A 203 -14.06 3.94 11.96
C VAL A 203 -14.96 5.14 12.16
N SER A 204 -15.51 5.27 13.35
CA SER A 204 -16.30 6.45 13.73
C SER A 204 -15.40 7.60 14.19
N VAL A 205 -15.70 8.80 13.69
CA VAL A 205 -15.07 10.06 14.02
C VAL A 205 -16.14 10.96 14.64
N GLY A 206 -16.13 11.06 15.98
CA GLY A 206 -17.22 11.71 16.70
C GLY A 206 -18.54 10.94 16.57
N ASN A 207 -19.66 11.67 16.59
CA ASN A 207 -21.02 11.09 16.58
C ASN A 207 -21.68 11.08 15.20
N GLU A 208 -21.09 11.76 14.21
CA GLU A 208 -21.79 12.08 12.94
C GLU A 208 -21.09 11.49 11.71
N THR A 209 -19.80 11.17 11.83
CA THR A 209 -18.99 10.74 10.69
C THR A 209 -18.45 9.35 10.91
N THR A 210 -18.69 8.47 9.95
CA THR A 210 -18.12 7.11 9.95
C THR A 210 -17.48 6.86 8.60
N TYR A 211 -16.26 6.35 8.61
CA TYR A 211 -15.49 6.02 7.42
C TYR A 211 -15.39 4.51 7.23
N MET A 212 -15.66 4.04 6.01
CA MET A 212 -15.19 2.72 5.58
C MET A 212 -13.64 2.71 5.50
N PRO A 213 -12.98 1.54 5.42
CA PRO A 213 -11.54 1.46 5.24
C PRO A 213 -10.99 2.42 4.18
N ILE A 214 -10.22 3.43 4.63
CA ILE A 214 -9.69 4.52 3.78
C ILE A 214 -8.53 4.08 2.85
N GLY A 215 -8.23 2.78 2.82
CA GLY A 215 -7.39 2.09 1.85
C GLY A 215 -8.12 1.00 1.06
N LEU A 216 -9.46 1.02 1.05
CA LEU A 216 -10.38 0.01 0.48
C LEU A 216 -10.43 -1.34 1.20
N GLY A 217 -9.66 -1.49 2.29
CA GLY A 217 -9.76 -2.66 3.14
C GLY A 217 -8.95 -3.85 2.65
N ILE A 218 -9.26 -4.99 3.25
CA ILE A 218 -8.61 -6.27 3.01
C ILE A 218 -9.61 -7.33 2.55
N THR A 219 -9.13 -8.31 1.80
CA THR A 219 -9.90 -9.50 1.43
C THR A 219 -9.92 -10.51 2.58
N GLY A 220 -10.72 -11.58 2.46
CA GLY A 220 -10.67 -12.71 3.40
C GLY A 220 -9.30 -13.43 3.44
N ALA A 221 -8.54 -13.35 2.34
CA ALA A 221 -7.15 -13.82 2.28
C ALA A 221 -6.14 -12.82 2.90
N LYS A 222 -6.63 -11.66 3.38
CA LYS A 222 -5.86 -10.55 3.96
C LYS A 222 -4.95 -9.82 2.98
N THR A 223 -5.18 -10.00 1.68
CA THR A 223 -4.56 -9.19 0.63
C THR A 223 -5.26 -7.84 0.53
N SER A 224 -4.64 -6.86 -0.14
CA SER A 224 -5.25 -5.55 -0.35
C SER A 224 -6.39 -5.65 -1.36
N THR A 225 -7.59 -5.22 -0.98
CA THR A 225 -8.73 -5.13 -1.90
C THR A 225 -8.41 -4.24 -3.10
N GLU A 226 -7.71 -3.12 -2.89
CA GLU A 226 -7.26 -2.22 -3.96
C GLU A 226 -6.31 -2.91 -4.94
N ALA A 227 -5.38 -3.73 -4.44
CA ALA A 227 -4.45 -4.49 -5.28
C ALA A 227 -5.19 -5.54 -6.13
N GLU A 228 -6.15 -6.27 -5.54
CA GLU A 228 -6.95 -7.26 -6.29
C GLU A 228 -7.80 -6.60 -7.37
N ILE A 229 -8.51 -5.51 -7.04
CA ILE A 229 -9.30 -4.74 -8.02
C ILE A 229 -8.41 -4.26 -9.18
N THR A 230 -7.19 -3.79 -8.86
CA THR A 230 -6.23 -3.35 -9.87
C THR A 230 -5.78 -4.53 -10.73
N SER A 231 -5.41 -5.66 -10.11
CA SER A 231 -5.03 -6.90 -10.78
C SER A 231 -6.09 -7.35 -11.78
N ASP A 232 -7.33 -7.48 -11.33
CA ASP A 232 -8.47 -7.88 -12.16
C ASP A 232 -8.69 -6.91 -13.32
N LYS A 233 -8.59 -5.60 -13.07
CA LYS A 233 -8.74 -4.58 -14.12
C LYS A 233 -7.72 -4.77 -15.26
N TYR A 234 -6.44 -5.00 -14.93
CA TYR A 234 -5.40 -5.21 -15.95
C TYR A 234 -5.61 -6.54 -16.68
N LEU A 235 -5.85 -7.64 -15.95
CA LEU A 235 -6.02 -8.97 -16.55
C LEU A 235 -7.27 -9.08 -17.43
N ASN A 236 -8.37 -8.43 -17.04
CA ASN A 236 -9.56 -8.32 -17.86
C ASN A 236 -9.31 -7.51 -19.14
N SER A 237 -8.53 -6.42 -19.03
CA SER A 237 -8.15 -5.63 -20.21
C SER A 237 -7.31 -6.44 -21.20
N LEU A 238 -6.36 -7.25 -20.73
CA LEU A 238 -5.55 -8.13 -21.58
C LEU A 238 -6.38 -9.21 -22.27
N SER A 239 -7.44 -9.68 -21.61
CA SER A 239 -8.35 -10.69 -22.19
C SER A 239 -9.20 -10.15 -23.35
N LEU A 240 -9.38 -8.83 -23.43
CA LEU A 240 -10.13 -8.17 -24.51
C LEU A 240 -9.26 -7.86 -25.74
N ILE A 241 -7.93 -7.96 -25.63
CA ILE A 241 -6.98 -7.62 -26.70
C ILE A 241 -6.78 -8.79 -27.69
N THR A 242 -7.47 -9.92 -27.51
CA THR A 242 -7.42 -11.07 -28.44
C THR A 242 -7.64 -10.62 -29.89
N ILE A 243 -6.55 -10.58 -30.66
CA ILE A 243 -6.53 -10.11 -32.04
C ILE A 243 -7.26 -11.12 -32.90
N LYS A 244 -8.32 -10.69 -33.57
CA LYS A 244 -8.89 -11.39 -34.73
C LYS A 244 -7.85 -11.38 -35.85
N THR A 245 -6.94 -12.35 -35.87
CA THR A 245 -6.24 -12.73 -37.09
C THR A 245 -7.14 -13.69 -37.86
N SER A 246 -8.30 -13.21 -38.31
CA SER A 246 -9.08 -13.95 -39.30
C SER A 246 -8.33 -13.87 -40.63
N ASN A 247 -7.57 -14.93 -40.93
CA ASN A 247 -7.11 -15.38 -42.24
C ASN A 247 -7.14 -14.30 -43.35
N LEU A 248 -6.04 -13.58 -43.52
CA LEU A 248 -5.70 -13.05 -44.84
C LEU A 248 -5.29 -14.25 -45.70
N LEU A 249 -6.30 -14.89 -46.30
CA LEU A 249 -6.09 -15.79 -47.43
C LEU A 249 -5.60 -14.91 -48.59
N PHE A 250 -4.32 -15.07 -48.94
CA PHE A 250 -3.81 -14.69 -50.26
C PHE A 250 -4.18 -15.77 -51.27
#